data_AF-A0A3C0ZUT4-F1
#
_entry.id   AF-A0A3C0ZUT4-F1
#
_cell.length_a   1.000
_cell.length_b   1.000
_cell.length_c   1.000
_cell.angle_alpha   90.00
_cell.angle_beta   90.00
_cell.angle_gamma   90.00
#
_symmetry.space_group_name_H-M   'P 1'
#
loop_
_entity.id
_entity.type
_entity.pdbx_description
1 polymer ?
#
loop_
_entity_poly.entity_id
_entity_poly.type
_entity_poly.pdbx_seq_one_letter_code
_entity_poly.pdbx_strand_id
1 'polypeptide(L)' 'MRKKERRLIVAFYTTHDAMAFEEYCASCGAEGRLIPLPREISAGCGLAWSAPPDDE' A
#
# COMPACT_ATOMS: atom_id res chain seq x y z
N MET A 1 -13.65 6.16 -16.14
CA MET A 1 -14.08 5.46 -14.92
C MET A 1 -13.05 4.39 -14.60
N ARG A 2 -12.29 4.51 -13.49
CA ARG A 2 -11.36 3.45 -13.07
C ARG A 2 -12.18 2.20 -12.71
N LYS A 3 -11.83 1.03 -13.26
CA LYS A 3 -12.41 -0.25 -12.83
C LYS A 3 -12.11 -0.44 -11.34
N LYS A 4 -13.14 -0.78 -10.56
CA LYS A 4 -12.97 -1.16 -9.15
C LYS A 4 -12.43 -2.59 -9.14
N GLU A 5 -11.11 -2.70 -9.04
CA GLU A 5 -10.42 -3.97 -8.82
C GLU A 5 -10.15 -4.12 -7.33
N ARG A 6 -10.30 -5.33 -6.79
CA ARG A 6 -9.87 -5.60 -5.42
C ARG A 6 -8.36 -5.38 -5.35
N ARG A 7 -7.90 -4.71 -4.31
CA ARG A 7 -6.47 -4.48 -4.03
C ARG A 7 -6.29 -4.46 -2.53
N LEU A 8 -5.18 -4.99 -2.04
CA LEU A 8 -4.80 -4.83 -0.65
C LEU A 8 -4.23 -3.42 -0.46
N ILE A 9 -4.80 -2.67 0.49
CA ILE A 9 -4.32 -1.35 0.87
C ILE A 9 -3.86 -1.38 2.33
N VAL A 10 -2.59 -1.08 2.57
CA VAL A 10 -2.01 -0.98 3.92
C VAL A 10 -1.63 0.48 4.14
N ALA A 11 -2.21 1.12 5.15
CA ALA A 11 -1.94 2.53 5.45
C ALA A 11 -1.00 2.66 6.66
N PHE A 12 -0.14 3.68 6.65
CA PHE A 12 0.89 3.86 7.68
C PHE A 12 0.67 5.14 8.48
N TYR A 13 1.11 5.13 9.75
CA TYR A 13 1.08 6.32 10.59
C TYR A 13 2.28 7.24 10.31
N THR A 14 3.45 6.67 10.01
CA THR A 14 4.67 7.43 9.69
C THR A 14 5.22 7.08 8.31
N THR A 15 5.90 8.05 7.68
CA THR A 15 6.59 7.82 6.40
C THR A 15 7.70 6.78 6.54
N HIS A 16 8.33 6.70 7.72
CA HIS A 16 9.40 5.75 7.98
C HIS A 16 8.90 4.30 7.92
N ASP A 17 7.75 4.02 8.55
CA ASP A 17 7.12 2.69 8.50
C ASP A 17 6.74 2.32 7.06
N ALA A 18 6.22 3.28 6.29
CA ALA A 18 5.87 3.05 4.89
C ALA A 18 7.08 2.63 4.05
N MET A 19 8.22 3.31 4.23
CA MET A 19 9.46 3.01 3.51
C MET A 19 10.07 1.68 3.96
N ALA A 20 10.12 1.40 5.26
CA ALA A 20 10.62 0.13 5.78
C ALA A 20 9.77 -1.05 5.29
N PHE A 21 8.45 -0.86 5.20
CA PHE A 21 7.54 -1.86 4.65
C PHE A 21 7.80 -2.11 3.16
N GLU A 22 8.00 -1.06 2.36
CA GLU A 22 8.36 -1.20 0.93
C GLU A 22 9.64 -1.99 0.75
N GLU A 23 10.70 -1.69 1.50
CA GLU A 23 11.99 -2.39 1.41
C GLU A 23 11.87 -3.87 1.80
N TYR A 24 11.10 -4.15 2.86
CA TYR A 24 10.81 -5.52 3.28
C TYR A 24 10.02 -6.28 2.21
N CYS A 25 8.95 -5.68 1.67
CA CYS A 25 8.17 -6.27 0.59
C CYS A 25 9.00 -6.53 -0.67
N ALA A 26 9.83 -5.56 -1.07
CA ALA A 26 10.74 -5.72 -2.20
C ALA A 26 11.73 -6.88 -1.98
N SER A 27 12.24 -7.03 -0.75
CA SER A 27 13.14 -8.15 -0.38
C SER A 27 12.44 -9.50 -0.37
N CYS A 28 11.14 -9.53 -0.05
CA CYS A 28 10.30 -10.74 -0.13
C CYS A 28 9.78 -11.03 -1.55
N GLY A 29 10.03 -10.16 -2.53
CA GLY A 29 9.47 -10.27 -3.88
C GLY A 29 7.95 -10.03 -3.93
N ALA A 30 7.39 -9.34 -2.94
CA ALA A 30 5.96 -9.05 -2.88
C ALA A 30 5.57 -8.01 -3.93
N GLU A 31 4.50 -8.29 -4.68
CA GLU A 31 3.97 -7.37 -5.66
C GLU A 31 3.28 -6.19 -4.98
N GLY A 32 3.65 -4.98 -5.36
CA GLY A 32 2.99 -3.76 -4.89
C GLY A 32 3.86 -2.53 -4.98
N ARG A 33 3.33 -1.40 -4.51
CA ARG A 33 4.04 -0.12 -4.43
C ARG A 33 3.40 0.82 -3.42
N LEU A 34 4.18 1.77 -2.92
CA LEU A 34 3.62 2.92 -2.21
C LEU A 34 2.83 3.82 -3.16
N ILE A 35 1.66 4.24 -2.70
CA ILE A 35 0.75 5.19 -3.33
C ILE A 35 0.35 6.26 -2.32
N PRO A 36 -0.07 7.46 -2.77
CA PRO A 36 -0.75 8.40 -1.89
C PRO A 36 -2.02 7.77 -1.33
N LEU A 37 -2.31 8.06 -0.05
CA LEU A 37 -3.43 7.50 0.68
C LEU A 37 -4.77 7.79 -0.04
N PRO A 38 -5.62 6.77 -0.26
CA PRO A 38 -6.93 6.98 -0.86
C PRO A 38 -7.81 7.87 0.01
N ARG A 39 -8.63 8.72 -0.60
CA ARG A 39 -9.53 9.64 0.12
C ARG A 39 -10.58 8.95 1.00
N GLU A 40 -10.81 7.66 0.77
CA GLU A 40 -11.76 6.84 1.54
C GLU A 40 -11.19 6.37 2.89
N ILE A 41 -9.88 6.50 3.11
CA ILE A 41 -9.17 6.07 4.33
C ILE A 41 -8.28 7.20 4.83
N SER A 42 -8.08 7.28 6.14
CA SER A 42 -7.26 8.31 6.78
C SER A 42 -6.18 7.67 7.64
N ALA A 43 -4.92 8.08 7.44
CA ALA A 43 -3.75 7.56 8.12
C ALA A 43 -2.67 8.64 8.19
N GLY A 44 -1.80 8.56 9.21
CA GLY A 44 -0.96 9.67 9.66
C GLY A 44 -0.08 10.29 8.59
N CYS A 45 0.65 9.50 7.81
CA CYS A 45 1.67 10.01 6.89
C CYS A 45 1.18 10.26 5.45
N GLY A 46 -0.08 9.96 5.14
CA GLY A 46 -0.63 10.15 3.80
C GLY A 46 -0.09 9.17 2.74
N LEU A 47 0.60 8.10 3.15
CA LEU A 47 1.07 7.02 2.26
C LEU A 47 0.38 5.71 2.59
N ALA A 48 0.21 4.89 1.56
CA ALA A 48 -0.28 3.53 1.67
C ALA A 48 0.41 2.61 0.68
N TRP A 49 0.61 1.35 1.06
CA TRP A 49 1.03 0.30 0.13
C TRP A 49 -0.19 -0.26 -0.60
N SER A 50 -0.08 -0.42 -1.92
CA SER A 50 -1.08 -1.07 -2.75
C SER A 50 -0.48 -2.30 -3.42
N ALA A 51 -1.04 -3.46 -3.11
CA ALA A 51 -0.74 -4.73 -3.75
C ALA A 51 -1.96 -5.23 -4.55
N PRO A 52 -1.76 -6.05 -5.60
CA PRO A 52 -2.85 -6.84 -6.16
C PRO A 52 -3.53 -7.70 -5.07
N PRO A 53 -4.78 -8.09 -5.26
CA PRO A 53 -5.39 -9.08 -4.38
C PRO A 53 -4.63 -10.40 -4.59
N ASP A 54 -4.37 -11.13 -3.52
CA ASP A 54 -3.90 -12.50 -3.65
C ASP A 54 -4.99 -13.31 -4.39
N ASP A 55 -4.58 -14.06 -5.41
CA ASP A 55 -5.48 -14.90 -6.21
C ASP A 55 -5.65 -16.23 -5.46
N GLU A 56 -6.39 -16.20 -4.34
CA GLU A 56 -6.80 -17.41 -3.59
C GLU A 56 -8.32 -17.52 -3.46
#